data_AF-A0A8T5S634-F1
#
_entry.id   AF-A0A8T5S634-F1
#
_cell.length_a   1.000
_cell.length_b   1.000
_cell.length_c   1.000
_cell.angle_alpha   90.00
_cell.angle_beta   90.00
_cell.angle_gamma   90.00
#
_symmetry.space_group_name_H-M   'P 1'
#
loop_
_entity.id
_entity.type
_entity.pdbx_description
1 polymer ?
#
loop_
_entity_poly.entity_id
_entity_poly.type
_entity_poly.pdbx_seq_one_letter_code
_entity_poly.pdbx_strand_id
1 'polypeptide(L)' 'FIIVDPVDKEIWIWMGENVSIRKKFIATQNAPNIRDRYGVDFKIVTVDEGNEPPEFKEIVGL' A
#
# COMPACT_ATOMS: atom_id res chain seq x y z
N PHE A 1 4.16 -1.79 -5.33
CA PHE A 1 2.81 -2.26 -5.71
C PHE A 1 1.77 -1.53 -4.86
N ILE A 2 0.51 -1.48 -5.29
CA ILE A 2 -0.61 -1.04 -4.45
C ILE A 2 -1.55 -2.22 -4.30
N ILE A 3 -1.87 -2.59 -3.06
CA ILE A 3 -2.73 -3.71 -2.70
C ILE A 3 -3.90 -3.12 -1.91
N VAL A 4 -5.11 -3.59 -2.19
CA VAL A 4 -6.31 -3.20 -1.46
C VAL A 4 -6.75 -4.41 -0.66
N ASP A 5 -6.84 -4.23 0.65
CA ASP A 5 -7.41 -5.19 1.57
C ASP A 5 -8.81 -4.72 2.01
N PRO A 6 -9.88 -5.31 1.46
CA PRO A 6 -11.25 -4.96 1.83
C PRO A 6 -11.66 -5.45 3.22
N VAL A 7 -10.97 -6.43 3.80
CA VAL A 7 -11.34 -7.05 5.08
C VAL A 7 -10.99 -6.09 6.21
N ASP A 8 -9.73 -5.65 6.27
CA ASP A 8 -9.26 -4.70 7.29
C ASP A 8 -9.40 -3.23 6.86
N LYS A 9 -9.93 -3.01 5.65
CA LYS A 9 -10.10 -1.69 5.03
C LYS A 9 -8.77 -0.93 4.94
N GLU A 10 -7.74 -1.60 4.44
CA GLU A 10 -6.42 -1.01 4.27
C GLU A 10 -5.98 -0.98 2.80
N ILE A 11 -5.21 0.04 2.45
CA ILE A 11 -4.58 0.20 1.14
C ILE A 11 -3.08 0.25 1.37
N TRP A 12 -2.42 -0.83 0.97
CA TRP A 12 -1.00 -1.02 1.17
C TRP A 12 -0.22 -0.53 -0.04
N ILE A 13 0.75 0.35 0.18
CA ILE A 13 1.72 0.81 -0.82
C ILE A 13 3.05 0.12 -0.51
N TRP A 14 3.38 -0.93 -1.25
CA TRP A 14 4.66 -1.59 -1.15
C TRP A 14 5.72 -0.89 -2.02
N MET A 15 6.83 -0.51 -1.40
CA MET A 15 7.93 0.24 -2.00
C MET A 15 9.16 -0.64 -2.10
N GLY A 16 9.49 -1.07 -3.31
CA GLY A 16 10.72 -1.83 -3.56
C GLY A 16 11.98 -1.03 -3.24
N GLU A 17 13.04 -1.70 -2.80
CA GLU A 17 14.33 -1.11 -2.45
C GLU A 17 14.93 -0.32 -3.63
N ASN A 18 14.77 -0.86 -4.85
CA ASN A 18 15.29 -0.27 -6.09
C ASN A 18 14.33 0.72 -6.78
N VAL A 19 13.22 1.09 -6.13
CA VAL A 19 12.23 1.98 -6.74
C VAL A 19 12.69 3.44 -6.66
N SER A 20 12.57 4.18 -7.77
CA SER A 20 12.95 5.59 -7.79
C SER A 20 12.01 6.46 -6.93
N ILE A 21 12.56 7.54 -6.36
CA ILE A 21 11.79 8.52 -5.56
C ILE A 21 10.56 9.02 -6.31
N ARG A 22 10.70 9.29 -7.62
CA ARG A 22 9.60 9.72 -8.48
C ARG A 22 8.45 8.71 -8.51
N LYS A 23 8.76 7.41 -8.58
CA LYS A 23 7.74 6.36 -8.56
C LYS A 23 7.09 6.22 -7.17
N LYS A 24 7.85 6.35 -6.07
CA LYS A 24 7.29 6.43 -4.70
C LYS A 24 6.26 7.57 -4.61
N PHE A 25 6.65 8.76 -5.07
CA PHE A 25 5.78 9.93 -5.06
C PHE A 25 4.48 9.73 -5.86
N ILE A 26 4.58 9.18 -7.08
CA ILE A 26 3.42 8.89 -7.92
C ILE A 26 2.49 7.86 -7.23
N ALA A 27 3.04 6.84 -6.59
CA ALA A 27 2.24 5.84 -5.88
C ALA A 27 1.48 6.47 -4.70
N THR A 28 2.16 7.24 -3.85
CA THR A 28 1.56 7.95 -2.71
C THR A 28 0.51 8.95 -3.15
N GLN A 29 0.75 9.69 -4.25
CA GLN A 29 -0.21 10.66 -4.77
C GLN A 29 -1.48 10.01 -5.34
N ASN A 30 -1.36 8.80 -5.90
CA ASN A 30 -2.50 8.07 -6.45
C ASN A 30 -3.31 7.30 -5.39
N ALA A 31 -2.72 6.99 -4.23
CA ALA A 31 -3.38 6.17 -3.21
C ALA A 31 -4.69 6.76 -2.67
N PRO A 32 -4.84 8.09 -2.43
CA PRO A 32 -6.13 8.68 -2.07
C PRO A 32 -7.22 8.48 -3.13
N ASN A 33 -6.89 8.60 -4.42
CA ASN A 33 -7.86 8.37 -5.50
C ASN A 33 -8.31 6.90 -5.55
N ILE A 34 -7.44 5.97 -5.17
CA ILE A 34 -7.80 4.56 -5.04
C ILE A 34 -8.72 4.40 -3.83
N ARG A 35 -8.34 4.94 -2.66
CA ARG A 35 -9.15 4.93 -1.43
C ARG A 35 -10.57 5.40 -1.67
N ASP A 36 -10.73 6.54 -2.33
CA ASP A 36 -12.04 7.15 -2.55
C ASP A 36 -12.97 6.29 -3.44
N ARG A 37 -12.42 5.31 -4.19
CA ARG A 37 -13.22 4.32 -4.94
C ARG A 37 -13.71 3.14 -4.10
N TYR A 38 -13.07 2.85 -2.97
CA TYR A 38 -13.45 1.74 -2.08
C TYR A 38 -14.23 2.24 -0.85
N GLY A 39 -13.80 3.35 -0.26
CA GLY A 39 -14.42 3.95 0.92
C GLY A 39 -13.46 4.91 1.60
N VAL A 40 -13.96 6.07 2.04
CA VAL A 40 -13.15 7.09 2.73
C VAL A 40 -12.60 6.62 4.07
N ASP A 41 -13.17 5.56 4.62
CA ASP A 41 -12.76 4.90 5.86
C ASP A 41 -11.57 3.95 5.66
N PHE A 42 -11.12 3.71 4.43
CA PHE A 42 -9.93 2.92 4.16
C PHE A 42 -8.66 3.67 4.58
N LYS A 43 -7.77 2.98 5.30
CA LYS A 43 -6.49 3.51 5.77
C LYS A 43 -5.40 3.21 4.75
N ILE A 44 -4.59 4.21 4.41
CA ILE A 44 -3.43 4.02 3.51
C ILE A 44 -2.19 3.74 4.37
N VAL A 45 -1.51 2.62 4.09
CA VAL A 45 -0.29 2.19 4.79
C VAL A 45 0.84 2.04 3.78
N THR A 46 2.02 2.53 4.10
CA THR A 46 3.22 2.39 3.26
C THR A 46 4.17 1.40 3.89
N VAL A 47 4.74 0.52 3.07
CA VAL A 47 5.66 -0.55 3.48
C VAL A 47 6.87 -0.52 2.57
N ASP A 48 8.06 -0.50 3.14
CA ASP A 48 9.31 -0.63 2.40
C ASP A 48 9.75 -2.10 2.34
N GLU A 49 10.35 -2.49 1.21
CA GLU A 49 10.92 -3.82 0.99
C GLU A 49 11.91 -4.19 2.10
N GLY A 50 11.77 -5.41 2.63
CA GLY A 50 12.58 -5.92 3.74
C GLY A 50 12.13 -5.47 5.13
N ASN A 51 11.18 -4.54 5.22
CA ASN A 51 10.56 -4.09 6.47
C ASN A 51 9.05 -4.34 6.46
N GLU A 52 8.60 -5.40 5.77
CA GLU A 52 7.19 -5.76 5.73
C GLU A 52 6.70 -6.22 7.10
N PRO A 53 5.64 -5.58 7.64
CA PRO A 53 5.06 -6.01 8.90
C PRO A 53 4.34 -7.36 8.73
N PRO A 54 4.18 -8.16 9.80
CA PRO A 54 3.56 -9.50 9.72
C PRO A 54 2.19 -9.49 9.04
N GLU A 55 1.36 -8.48 9.31
CA GLU A 55 0.01 -8.34 8.74
C GLU A 55 0.06 -8.24 7.21
N PHE A 56 1.03 -7.49 6.67
CA PHE A 56 1.23 -7.41 5.22
C PHE A 56 1.60 -8.76 4.63
N LYS A 57 2.49 -9.52 5.29
CA LYS A 57 2.93 -10.84 4.83
C LYS A 57 1.78 -11.84 4.78
N GLU A 58 0.91 -11.84 5.79
CA GLU A 58 -0.30 -12.67 5.80
C GLU A 58 -1.22 -12.35 4.62
N ILE A 59 -1.42 -11.06 4.30
CA ILE A 59 -2.26 -10.62 3.18
C ILE A 59 -1.70 -11.09 1.84
N VAL A 60 -0.38 -11.04 1.64
CA VAL A 60 0.26 -11.43 0.36
C VAL A 60 0.65 -12.91 0.29
N GLY A 61 0.45 -13.68 1.37
CA GLY A 61 0.77 -15.12 1.45
C GLY A 61 2.27 -15.43 1.51
N LEU A 62 3.05 -14.59 2.20
CA LEU A 62 4.49 -14.77 2.44
C LEU A 62 4.82 -15.43 3.78
#